data_AF-K2F6M7-F1
#
_entry.id   AF-K2F6M7-F1
#
_cell.length_a   1.000
_cell.length_b   1.000
_cell.length_c   1.000
_cell.angle_alpha   90.00
_cell.angle_beta   90.00
_cell.angle_gamma   90.00
#
_symmetry.space_group_name_H-M   'P 1'
#
loop_
_entity.id
_entity.type
_entity.pdbx_description
1 polymer ?
#
loop_
_entity_poly.entity_id
_entity_poly.type
_entity_poly.pdbx_seq_one_letter_code
_entity_poly.pdbx_strand_id
1 'polypeptide(L)'
;MFVLCFFPLCRDELRLRLKARWARSLLAAMGVEIDVDATDAVPGALLVANHISWIDIYVINAVLPAAFVAKAEIRHWPLIGWLAAKNDTVFLRRGSRGHARIINQEIADILGQEKYVAVFPEGTTTDGTHLLHFHAALIQPALV
;
A
#
# COMPACT_ATOMS: atom_id res chain seq x y z
N MET A 1 12.98 27.54 -25.36
CA MET A 1 13.72 26.61 -24.48
C MET A 1 14.03 27.35 -23.19
N PHE A 2 13.09 27.41 -22.24
CA PHE A 2 13.36 27.71 -20.83
C PHE A 2 12.17 27.20 -20.00
N VAL A 3 12.38 26.01 -19.41
CA VAL A 3 12.02 25.71 -18.02
C VAL A 3 10.51 25.69 -17.69
N LEU A 4 9.87 24.58 -18.09
CA LEU A 4 8.77 23.94 -17.36
C LEU A 4 9.31 23.30 -16.05
N CYS A 5 9.87 24.09 -15.14
CA CYS A 5 10.22 23.61 -13.79
C CYS A 5 9.23 24.20 -12.79
N PHE A 6 8.86 23.41 -11.78
CA PHE A 6 7.91 23.69 -10.68
C PHE A 6 6.48 23.12 -10.76
N PHE A 7 6.23 22.05 -11.52
CA PHE A 7 4.95 21.32 -11.43
C PHE A 7 4.95 19.90 -10.80
N PRO A 8 6.06 19.14 -10.61
CA PRO A 8 5.91 17.72 -10.21
C PRO A 8 5.97 17.43 -8.69
N LEU A 9 6.61 18.24 -7.85
CA LEU A 9 6.83 17.86 -6.44
C LEU A 9 5.62 18.18 -5.52
N CYS A 10 4.87 19.25 -5.80
CA CYS A 10 3.76 19.66 -4.94
C CYS A 10 2.52 18.77 -5.02
N ARG A 11 2.32 18.01 -6.12
CA ARG A 11 1.11 17.19 -6.30
C ARG A 11 1.17 15.88 -5.52
N ASP A 12 2.32 15.22 -5.50
CA ASP A 12 2.48 13.93 -4.82
C ASP A 12 2.52 14.11 -3.29
N GLU A 13 3.30 15.07 -2.78
CA GLU A 13 3.33 15.34 -1.33
C GLU A 13 1.96 15.76 -0.78
N LEU A 14 1.24 16.65 -1.49
CA LEU A 14 -0.10 17.07 -1.08
C LEU A 14 -1.07 15.87 -1.06
N ARG A 15 -1.00 15.01 -2.08
CA ARG A 15 -1.84 13.80 -2.15
C ARG A 15 -1.54 12.85 -1.00
N LEU A 16 -0.27 12.61 -0.67
CA LEU A 16 0.13 11.76 0.46
C LEU A 16 -0.34 12.36 1.80
N ARG A 17 -0.23 13.69 1.98
CA ARG A 17 -0.75 14.39 3.17
C ARG A 17 -2.27 14.30 3.29
N LEU A 18 -3.00 14.43 2.19
CA LEU A 18 -4.46 14.29 2.17
C LEU A 18 -4.89 12.86 2.49
N LYS A 19 -4.18 11.87 1.92
CA LYS A 19 -4.39 10.44 2.20
C LYS A 19 -4.16 10.11 3.68
N ALA A 20 -3.05 10.59 4.27
CA ALA A 20 -2.77 10.43 5.70
C ALA A 20 -3.85 11.09 6.57
N ARG A 21 -4.23 12.33 6.24
CA ARG A 21 -5.24 13.08 7.00
C ARG A 21 -6.60 12.39 6.94
N TRP A 22 -7.03 11.95 5.76
CA TRP A 22 -8.30 11.26 5.61
C TRP A 22 -8.31 9.93 6.37
N ALA A 23 -7.22 9.16 6.30
CA ALA A 23 -7.08 7.93 7.08
C ALA A 23 -7.16 8.19 8.60
N ARG A 24 -6.46 9.22 9.11
CA ARG A 24 -6.54 9.62 10.52
C ARG A 24 -7.94 10.07 10.92
N SER A 25 -8.63 10.86 10.10
CA SER A 25 -9.99 11.30 10.38
C SER A 25 -10.97 10.13 10.43
N LEU A 26 -10.82 9.15 9.54
CA LEU A 26 -11.65 7.95 9.53
C LEU A 26 -11.41 7.10 10.79
N LEU A 27 -10.15 6.87 11.15
CA LEU A 27 -9.78 6.12 12.36
C LEU A 27 -10.25 6.81 13.64
N ALA A 28 -10.08 8.13 13.73
CA ALA A 28 -10.57 8.92 14.85
C ALA A 28 -12.11 8.86 14.98
N ALA A 29 -12.84 8.89 13.87
CA ALA A 29 -14.30 8.73 13.87
C ALA A 29 -14.74 7.32 14.34
N MET A 30 -13.86 6.32 14.23
CA MET A 30 -14.06 4.97 14.74
C MET A 30 -13.57 4.79 16.19
N GLY A 31 -13.00 5.83 16.82
CA GLY A 31 -12.42 5.74 18.16
C GLY A 31 -11.11 4.95 18.22
N VAL A 32 -10.39 4.83 17.09
CA VAL A 32 -9.11 4.13 17.01
C VAL A 32 -7.97 5.10 17.31
N GLU A 33 -7.17 4.77 18.31
CA GLU A 33 -5.90 5.43 18.62
C GLU A 33 -4.74 4.65 17.96
N ILE A 34 -3.77 5.37 17.41
CA ILE A 34 -2.61 4.78 16.72
C ILE A 34 -1.39 5.02 17.59
N ASP A 35 -0.79 3.95 18.08
CA ASP A 35 0.54 3.95 18.70
C ASP A 35 1.53 3.31 17.72
N VAL A 36 2.57 4.05 17.35
CA VAL A 36 3.51 3.62 16.31
C VAL A 36 4.90 4.19 16.58
N ASP A 37 5.90 3.34 16.46
CA ASP A 37 7.29 3.74 16.30
C ASP A 37 7.69 3.55 14.84
N ALA A 38 7.91 4.66 14.14
CA ALA A 38 8.31 4.69 12.73
C ALA A 38 9.70 5.34 12.56
N THR A 39 10.51 5.37 13.63
CA THR A 39 11.81 6.05 13.63
C THR A 39 12.77 5.48 12.57
N ASP A 40 12.70 4.16 12.35
CA ASP A 40 13.55 3.44 11.37
C ASP A 40 12.92 3.34 9.97
N ALA A 41 11.80 4.04 9.72
CA ALA A 41 11.16 4.01 8.40
C ALA A 41 12.04 4.73 7.37
N VAL A 42 12.56 3.96 6.41
CA VAL A 42 13.36 4.48 5.29
C VAL A 42 12.47 4.72 4.07
N PRO A 43 12.66 5.82 3.31
CA PRO A 43 11.93 6.05 2.07
C PRO A 43 12.08 4.87 1.09
N GLY A 44 11.04 4.59 0.31
CA GLY A 44 11.06 3.49 -0.66
C GLY A 44 11.05 2.09 -0.03
N ALA A 45 10.62 1.94 1.22
CA ALA A 45 10.54 0.63 1.87
C ALA A 45 9.29 -0.17 1.45
N LEU A 46 9.46 -1.49 1.32
CA LEU A 46 8.35 -2.44 1.27
C LEU A 46 7.87 -2.73 2.69
N LEU A 47 6.69 -2.24 3.05
CA LEU A 47 6.03 -2.50 4.33
C LEU A 47 5.37 -3.89 4.27
N VAL A 48 5.76 -4.77 5.18
CA VAL A 48 5.21 -6.13 5.27
C VAL A 48 4.48 -6.25 6.61
N ALA A 49 3.19 -6.56 6.56
CA ALA A 49 2.36 -6.73 7.75
C ALA A 49 1.43 -7.94 7.60
N ASN A 50 1.02 -8.53 8.72
CA ASN A 50 -0.11 -9.45 8.76
C ASN A 50 -1.41 -8.70 8.47
N HIS A 51 -2.44 -9.41 8.02
CA HIS A 51 -3.73 -8.81 7.69
C HIS A 51 -4.83 -9.35 8.59
N ILE A 52 -5.30 -8.53 9.53
CA ILE A 52 -6.35 -8.90 10.48
C ILE A 52 -7.66 -8.26 10.05
N SER A 53 -7.60 -7.04 9.53
CA SER A 53 -8.79 -6.23 9.36
C SER A 53 -8.70 -5.30 8.17
N TRP A 54 -9.87 -4.84 7.71
CA TRP A 54 -9.95 -3.83 6.66
C TRP A 54 -9.40 -2.47 7.10
N ILE A 55 -9.31 -2.21 8.42
CA ILE A 55 -8.76 -0.96 8.93
C ILE A 55 -7.24 -0.90 8.84
N ASP A 56 -6.55 -2.04 8.66
CA ASP A 56 -5.09 -2.12 8.55
C ASP A 56 -4.55 -1.16 7.47
N ILE A 57 -5.27 -1.07 6.34
CA ILE A 57 -4.92 -0.17 5.25
C ILE A 57 -4.93 1.30 5.71
N TYR A 58 -5.92 1.70 6.50
CA TYR A 58 -6.01 3.07 7.01
C TYR A 58 -4.98 3.33 8.10
N VAL A 59 -4.72 2.34 8.97
CA VAL A 59 -3.69 2.45 10.02
C VAL A 59 -2.33 2.72 9.37
N ILE A 60 -1.95 1.93 8.36
CA ILE A 60 -0.70 2.13 7.62
C ILE A 60 -0.70 3.52 6.96
N ASN A 61 -1.77 3.89 6.24
CA ASN A 61 -1.80 5.19 5.56
C ASN A 61 -1.80 6.40 6.47
N ALA A 62 -2.30 6.27 7.69
CA ALA A 62 -2.26 7.34 8.68
C ALA A 62 -0.83 7.67 9.12
N VAL A 63 0.12 6.73 8.99
CA VAL A 63 1.51 6.89 9.42
C VAL A 63 2.44 7.02 8.20
N LEU A 64 2.42 6.02 7.31
CA LEU A 64 3.24 5.89 6.12
C LEU A 64 2.31 5.68 4.90
N PRO A 65 1.83 6.76 4.25
CA PRO A 65 1.01 6.65 3.05
C PRO A 65 1.69 5.80 1.98
N ALA A 66 1.10 4.66 1.66
CA ALA A 66 1.70 3.64 0.81
C ALA A 66 0.78 3.23 -0.34
N ALA A 67 1.34 2.75 -1.44
CA ALA A 67 0.59 1.92 -2.39
C ALA A 67 0.31 0.55 -1.76
N PHE A 68 -0.75 -0.15 -2.19
CA PHE A 68 -1.12 -1.46 -1.64
C PHE A 68 -1.16 -2.52 -2.73
N VAL A 69 -0.89 -3.78 -2.39
CA VAL A 69 -1.09 -4.88 -3.33
C VAL A 69 -2.39 -5.61 -3.01
N ALA A 70 -3.28 -5.72 -3.99
CA ALA A 70 -4.55 -6.43 -3.84
C ALA A 70 -4.81 -7.39 -4.99
N LYS A 71 -5.72 -8.34 -4.75
CA LYS A 71 -6.21 -9.26 -5.79
C LYS A 71 -7.00 -8.51 -6.85
N ALA A 72 -6.78 -8.81 -8.13
CA ALA A 72 -7.46 -8.14 -9.25
C ALA A 72 -8.99 -8.26 -9.19
N GLU A 73 -9.51 -9.31 -8.55
CA GLU A 73 -10.94 -9.52 -8.33
C GLU A 73 -11.55 -8.41 -7.45
N ILE A 74 -10.80 -7.87 -6.49
CA ILE A 74 -11.25 -6.80 -5.57
C ILE A 74 -11.59 -5.52 -6.33
N ARG A 75 -10.93 -5.28 -7.47
CA ARG A 75 -11.22 -4.11 -8.32
C ARG A 75 -12.68 -4.05 -8.79
N HIS A 76 -13.34 -5.19 -8.91
CA HIS A 76 -14.70 -5.29 -9.43
C HIS A 76 -15.77 -5.19 -8.34
N TRP A 77 -15.37 -5.11 -7.07
CA TRP A 77 -16.34 -5.01 -5.98
C TRP A 77 -16.92 -3.60 -5.91
N PRO A 78 -18.25 -3.46 -5.79
CA PRO A 78 -18.88 -2.15 -5.64
C PRO A 78 -18.37 -1.50 -4.36
N LEU A 79 -18.12 -0.18 -4.40
CA LEU A 79 -17.53 0.63 -3.33
C LEU A 79 -16.09 0.26 -2.95
N ILE A 80 -15.81 -1.00 -2.62
CA ILE A 80 -14.49 -1.48 -2.19
C ILE A 80 -13.46 -1.37 -3.31
N GLY A 81 -13.81 -1.79 -4.53
CA GLY A 81 -12.90 -1.67 -5.68
C GLY A 81 -12.60 -0.21 -6.03
N TRP A 82 -13.56 0.68 -5.83
CA TRP A 82 -13.37 2.13 -5.99
C TRP A 82 -12.45 2.70 -4.92
N LEU A 83 -12.64 2.34 -3.65
CA LEU A 83 -11.78 2.75 -2.54
C LEU A 83 -10.34 2.24 -2.73
N ALA A 84 -10.18 0.97 -3.08
CA ALA A 84 -8.88 0.38 -3.37
C ALA A 84 -8.16 1.11 -4.51
N ALA A 85 -8.87 1.38 -5.62
CA ALA A 85 -8.30 2.12 -6.74
C ALA A 85 -7.88 3.57 -6.37
N LYS A 86 -8.58 4.21 -5.42
CA LYS A 86 -8.22 5.53 -4.90
C LYS A 86 -7.02 5.50 -3.96
N ASN A 87 -6.62 4.33 -3.48
CA ASN A 87 -5.54 4.16 -2.54
C ASN A 87 -4.23 3.71 -3.17
N ASP A 88 -4.06 3.89 -4.48
CA ASP A 88 -2.86 3.50 -5.22
C ASP A 88 -2.60 1.99 -5.17
N THR A 89 -3.68 1.22 -5.33
CA THR A 89 -3.60 -0.23 -5.25
C THR A 89 -3.10 -0.83 -6.56
N VAL A 90 -2.01 -1.57 -6.46
CA VAL A 90 -1.47 -2.44 -7.50
C VAL A 90 -2.23 -3.77 -7.49
N PHE A 91 -2.87 -4.12 -8.61
CA PHE A 91 -3.76 -5.27 -8.70
C PHE A 91 -3.07 -6.50 -9.30
N LEU A 92 -2.88 -7.54 -8.49
CA LEU A 92 -2.28 -8.81 -8.89
C LEU A 92 -3.33 -9.83 -9.35
N ARG A 93 -3.14 -10.42 -10.54
CA ARG A 93 -3.94 -11.54 -11.05
C ARG A 93 -3.26 -12.87 -10.76
N ARG A 94 -3.91 -13.78 -10.02
CA ARG A 94 -3.39 -15.13 -9.74
C ARG A 94 -3.36 -15.98 -11.02
N GLY A 95 -2.32 -16.82 -11.16
CA GLY A 95 -2.22 -17.83 -12.22
C GLY A 95 -1.49 -17.41 -13.51
N SER A 96 -1.04 -16.15 -13.63
CA SER A 96 -0.20 -15.72 -14.77
C SER A 96 1.21 -15.39 -14.29
N ARG A 97 2.17 -16.29 -14.54
CA ARG A 97 3.59 -16.06 -14.20
C ARG A 97 4.14 -14.78 -14.86
N GLY A 98 3.69 -14.47 -16.07
CA GLY A 98 4.04 -13.23 -16.76
C GLY A 98 3.50 -11.99 -16.04
N HIS A 99 2.26 -12.04 -15.54
CA HIS A 99 1.66 -10.93 -14.82
C HIS A 99 2.31 -10.70 -13.45
N ALA A 100 2.75 -11.75 -12.76
CA ALA A 100 3.47 -11.62 -11.50
C ALA A 100 4.79 -10.86 -11.68
N ARG A 101 5.54 -11.15 -12.75
CA ARG A 101 6.79 -10.43 -13.06
C ARG A 101 6.56 -8.95 -13.33
N ILE A 102 5.51 -8.60 -14.08
CA ILE A 102 5.15 -7.21 -14.37
C ILE A 102 4.82 -6.46 -13.07
N ILE A 103 4.02 -7.07 -12.20
CA ILE A 103 3.66 -6.48 -10.92
C ILE A 103 4.87 -6.31 -10.01
N ASN A 104 5.79 -7.28 -9.99
CA ASN A 104 7.02 -7.16 -9.23
C ASN A 104 7.88 -5.99 -9.72
N GLN A 105 7.95 -5.77 -11.04
CA GLN A 105 8.64 -4.62 -11.60
C GLN A 105 7.93 -3.31 -11.24
N GLU A 106 6.60 -3.25 -11.33
CA GLU A 106 5.82 -2.06 -10.95
C GLU A 106 6.04 -1.70 -9.47
N ILE A 107 6.07 -2.69 -8.58
CA ILE A 107 6.37 -2.48 -7.16
C ILE A 107 7.81 -1.96 -7.01
N ALA A 108 8.80 -2.59 -7.65
CA ALA A 108 10.19 -2.14 -7.61
C ALA A 108 10.34 -0.68 -8.12
N ASP A 109 9.64 -0.31 -9.18
CA ASP A 109 9.64 1.05 -9.73
C ASP A 109 9.02 2.07 -8.76
N ILE A 110 8.01 1.69 -7.97
CA ILE A 110 7.43 2.55 -6.93
C ILE A 110 8.42 2.72 -5.78
N LEU A 111 9.04 1.63 -5.32
CA LEU A 111 10.06 1.66 -4.27
C LEU A 111 11.26 2.53 -4.68
N GLY A 112 11.71 2.40 -5.94
CA GLY A 112 12.77 3.23 -6.53
C GLY A 112 12.43 4.72 -6.69
N GLN A 113 11.16 5.10 -6.55
CA GLN A 113 10.72 6.51 -6.45
C GLN A 113 10.65 6.99 -4.99
N GLU A 114 11.27 6.28 -4.05
CA GLU A 114 11.24 6.56 -2.61
C GLU A 114 9.82 6.48 -1.99
N LYS A 115 8.88 5.82 -2.68
CA LYS A 115 7.49 5.66 -2.22
C LYS A 115 7.29 4.31 -1.54
N TYR A 116 6.51 4.30 -0.47
CA TYR A 116 6.17 3.07 0.25
C TYR A 116 5.20 2.20 -0.55
N VAL A 117 5.41 0.89 -0.46
CA VAL A 117 4.43 -0.13 -0.88
C VAL A 117 4.16 -1.03 0.31
N ALA A 118 2.88 -1.27 0.61
CA ALA A 118 2.45 -2.16 1.67
C ALA A 118 1.88 -3.47 1.10
N VAL A 119 2.33 -4.59 1.66
CA VAL A 119 1.88 -5.92 1.28
C VAL A 119 1.43 -6.73 2.49
N PHE A 120 0.35 -7.48 2.28
CA PHE A 120 -0.18 -8.46 3.21
C PHE A 120 0.11 -9.86 2.66
N PRO A 121 1.25 -10.48 3.03
CA PRO A 121 1.78 -11.64 2.32
C PRO A 121 0.96 -12.91 2.50
N GLU A 122 0.05 -12.95 3.48
CA GLU A 122 -0.93 -14.01 3.70
C GLU A 122 -1.99 -14.06 2.58
N GLY A 123 -2.22 -12.93 1.89
CA GLY A 123 -3.15 -12.82 0.77
C GLY A 123 -4.63 -12.98 1.16
N THR A 124 -4.95 -12.89 2.44
CA THR A 124 -6.29 -12.89 3.03
C THR A 124 -6.25 -12.24 4.42
N THR A 125 -7.39 -11.87 4.98
CA THR A 125 -7.52 -11.48 6.38
C THR A 125 -7.63 -12.70 7.29
N THR A 126 -7.16 -12.60 8.53
CA THR A 126 -7.28 -13.61 9.60
C THR A 126 -7.95 -13.03 10.85
N ASP A 127 -8.12 -13.85 11.89
CA ASP A 127 -8.58 -13.37 13.21
C ASP A 127 -7.46 -12.75 14.06
N GLY A 128 -6.22 -12.71 13.55
CA GLY A 128 -5.06 -12.18 14.25
C GLY A 128 -4.48 -13.06 15.35
N THR A 129 -5.02 -14.27 15.58
CA THR A 129 -4.51 -15.18 16.62
C THR A 129 -3.27 -15.96 16.18
N HIS A 130 -3.08 -16.11 14.88
CA HIS A 130 -1.93 -16.79 14.27
C HIS A 130 -1.62 -16.21 12.89
N LEU A 131 -0.39 -16.41 12.44
CA LEU A 131 0.05 -16.05 11.09
C LEU A 131 -0.17 -17.22 10.14
N LEU A 132 -0.66 -16.93 8.94
CA LEU A 132 -0.67 -17.88 7.83
C LEU A 132 0.66 -17.89 7.07
N HIS A 133 0.76 -18.81 6.11
CA HIS A 133 1.90 -18.89 5.22
C HIS A 133 2.07 -17.60 4.39
N PHE A 134 3.27 -17.03 4.40
CA PHE A 134 3.61 -15.85 3.62
C PHE A 134 4.00 -16.22 2.19
N HIS A 135 3.30 -15.66 1.21
CA HIS A 135 3.62 -15.86 -0.20
C HIS A 135 4.86 -15.05 -0.61
N ALA A 136 6.01 -15.72 -0.72
CA ALA A 136 7.30 -15.11 -1.09
C ALA A 136 7.25 -14.23 -2.36
N ALA A 137 6.38 -14.57 -3.32
CA ALA A 137 6.19 -13.77 -4.53
C ALA A 137 5.79 -12.31 -4.27
N LEU A 138 5.08 -12.03 -3.16
CA LEU A 138 4.68 -10.68 -2.77
C LEU A 138 5.81 -9.88 -2.11
N ILE A 139 6.86 -10.56 -1.63
CA ILE A 139 8.00 -9.96 -0.93
C ILE A 139 9.18 -9.78 -1.89
N GLN A 140 9.27 -10.63 -2.92
CA GLN A 140 10.31 -10.62 -3.94
C GLN A 140 10.67 -9.21 -4.50
N PRO A 141 9.73 -8.26 -4.71
CA PRO A 141 10.08 -6.94 -5.22
C PRO A 141 11.05 -6.14 -4.36
N ALA A 142 11.19 -6.45 -3.06
CA ALA A 142 12.13 -5.76 -2.17
C ALA A 142 13.61 -6.14 -2.41
N LEU A 143 13.89 -7.14 -3.25
CA LEU A 143 15.24 -7.63 -3.50
C LEU A 143 15.86 -7.08 -4.79
N VAL A 144 15.16 -6.19 -5.49
CA VAL A 144 15.50 -5.75 -6.86
C VAL A 144 15.93 -4.30 -6.85
#